data_AF-A0A815KBQ5-F1
#
_entry.id   AF-A0A815KBQ5-F1
#
_cell.length_a   1.000
_cell.length_b   1.000
_cell.length_c   1.000
_cell.angle_alpha   90.00
_cell.angle_beta   90.00
_cell.angle_gamma   90.00
#
_symmetry.space_group_name_H-M   'P 1'
#
loop_
_entity.id
_entity.type
_entity.pdbx_description
1 polymer ?
#
loop_
_entity_poly.entity_id
_entity_poly.type
_entity_poly.pdbx_seq_one_letter_code
_entity_poly.pdbx_strand_id
1 'polypeptide(L)'
;MAVVRLKDDLMIILGGDCCHSKRILVGKEQIAIFEDGTSGHEDIEEAKKTIRRTREWIDQSNGTVGIILAHDGEWKEALPSKIAELIQVA
;
A
#
# COMPACT_ATOMS: atom_id res chain seq x y z
N MET A 1 1.05 9.72 0.27
CA MET A 1 0.01 8.70 0.02
C MET A 1 -1.31 9.40 -0.26
N ALA A 2 -2.09 8.89 -1.21
CA ALA A 2 -3.40 9.45 -1.58
C ALA A 2 -4.45 8.34 -1.64
N VAL A 3 -5.72 8.69 -1.56
CA VAL A 3 -6.85 7.75 -1.71
C VAL A 3 -7.71 8.21 -2.88
N VAL A 4 -7.99 7.29 -3.78
CA VAL A 4 -8.88 7.50 -4.91
C VAL A 4 -10.12 6.65 -4.69
N ARG A 5 -11.29 7.31 -4.65
CA ARG A 5 -12.56 6.61 -4.72
C ARG A 5 -12.85 6.24 -6.17
N LEU A 6 -13.17 4.98 -6.40
CA LEU A 6 -13.64 4.47 -7.68
C LEU A 6 -15.16 4.60 -7.74
N LYS A 7 -15.87 3.47 -7.81
CA LYS A 7 -17.33 3.36 -7.82
C LYS A 7 -17.81 2.87 -6.45
N ASP A 8 -18.97 3.36 -6.01
CA ASP A 8 -19.59 2.98 -4.75
C ASP A 8 -18.60 3.20 -3.58
N ASP A 9 -18.41 2.20 -2.72
CA ASP A 9 -17.47 2.23 -1.60
C ASP A 9 -16.07 1.68 -1.95
N LEU A 10 -15.78 1.44 -3.24
CA LEU A 10 -14.50 0.91 -3.68
C LEU A 10 -13.44 2.00 -3.75
N MET A 11 -12.28 1.75 -3.13
CA MET A 11 -11.19 2.71 -3.01
C MET A 11 -9.83 2.08 -3.35
N ILE A 12 -8.95 2.89 -3.93
CA ILE A 12 -7.54 2.55 -4.12
C ILE A 12 -6.69 3.52 -3.31
N ILE A 13 -5.77 2.97 -2.52
CA ILE A 13 -4.68 3.71 -1.91
C ILE A 13 -3.52 3.78 -2.92
N LEU A 14 -3.08 4.98 -3.24
CA LEU A 14 -1.86 5.23 -4.01
C LEU A 14 -0.71 5.39 -3.01
N GLY A 15 0.05 4.31 -2.83
CA GLY A 15 1.10 4.21 -1.81
C GLY A 15 2.25 5.19 -2.03
N GLY A 16 2.65 5.41 -3.28
CA GLY A 16 3.84 6.20 -3.60
C GLY A 16 5.08 5.69 -2.85
N ASP A 17 5.99 6.59 -2.50
CA ASP A 17 7.22 6.27 -1.77
C ASP A 17 7.00 5.98 -0.28
N CYS A 18 5.77 6.12 0.21
CA CYS A 18 5.44 5.79 1.59
C CYS A 18 5.56 4.28 1.86
N CYS A 19 5.44 3.43 0.83
CA CYS A 19 5.72 2.01 0.91
C CYS A 19 6.24 1.50 -0.44
N HIS A 20 7.55 1.31 -0.55
CA HIS A 20 8.19 0.94 -1.83
C HIS A 20 7.93 -0.51 -2.28
N SER A 21 7.54 -1.41 -1.36
CA SER A 21 7.41 -2.84 -1.65
C SER A 21 6.27 -3.48 -0.87
N LYS A 22 5.54 -4.37 -1.54
CA LYS A 22 4.48 -5.19 -0.95
C LYS A 22 4.98 -6.02 0.24
N ARG A 23 6.26 -6.43 0.22
CA ARG A 23 6.89 -7.22 1.29
C ARG A 23 6.96 -6.44 2.61
N ILE A 24 7.22 -5.14 2.54
CA ILE A 24 7.19 -4.24 3.72
C ILE A 24 5.75 -4.08 4.18
N LEU A 25 4.80 -3.84 3.26
CA LEU A 25 3.38 -3.69 3.60
C LEU A 25 2.82 -4.89 4.37
N VAL A 26 3.13 -6.12 3.93
CA VAL A 26 2.65 -7.34 4.59
C VAL A 26 3.50 -7.74 5.80
N GLY A 27 4.53 -6.97 6.14
CA GLY A 27 5.42 -7.23 7.28
C GLY A 27 6.41 -8.38 7.09
N LYS A 28 6.63 -8.83 5.85
CA LYS A 28 7.69 -9.81 5.51
C LYS A 28 9.08 -9.20 5.57
N GLU A 29 9.17 -7.88 5.40
CA GLU A 29 10.41 -7.11 5.50
C GLU A 29 10.20 -5.86 6.36
N GLN A 30 11.30 -5.28 6.82
CA GLN A 30 11.33 -4.04 7.57
C GLN A 30 11.80 -2.88 6.69
N ILE A 31 11.57 -1.65 7.15
CA ILE A 31 12.18 -0.46 6.56
C ILE A 31 13.71 -0.61 6.67
N ALA A 32 14.41 -0.36 5.57
CA ALA A 32 15.87 -0.39 5.54
C ALA A 32 16.44 0.75 6.40
N ILE A 33 17.40 0.41 7.26
CA ILE A 33 18.19 1.36 8.04
C ILE A 33 19.64 1.16 7.63
N PHE A 34 20.31 2.23 7.22
CA PHE A 34 21.71 2.21 6.82
C PHE A 34 22.62 2.11 8.05
N GLU A 35 23.90 1.79 7.83
CA GLU A 35 24.87 1.62 8.92
C GLU A 35 25.08 2.89 9.75
N ASP A 36 24.88 4.07 9.14
CA ASP A 36 24.92 5.37 9.80
C ASP A 36 23.61 5.74 10.54
N GLY A 37 22.64 4.82 10.57
CA GLY A 37 21.34 5.00 11.21
C GLY A 37 20.33 5.79 10.37
N THR A 38 20.68 6.23 9.17
CA THR A 38 19.75 6.94 8.28
C THR A 38 18.79 5.97 7.59
N SER A 39 17.72 6.52 6.99
CA SER A 39 16.80 5.76 6.15
C SER A 39 16.25 6.64 5.03
N GLY A 40 15.57 6.03 4.05
CA GLY A 40 14.79 6.78 3.05
C GLY A 40 13.56 7.50 3.63
N HIS A 41 13.25 7.29 4.91
CA HIS A 41 12.22 7.99 5.66
C HIS A 41 12.85 8.96 6.65
N GLU A 42 12.33 10.19 6.68
CA GLU A 42 12.70 11.21 7.66
C GLU A 42 12.26 10.80 9.08
N ASP A 43 11.05 10.25 9.20
CA ASP A 43 10.51 9.68 10.45
C ASP A 43 10.19 8.20 10.27
N ILE A 44 11.09 7.34 10.76
CA ILE A 44 10.97 5.88 10.68
C ILE A 44 9.77 5.37 11.48
N GLU A 45 9.49 5.95 12.64
CA GLU A 45 8.42 5.47 13.52
C GLU A 45 7.04 5.85 12.99
N GLU A 46 6.89 7.04 12.42
CA GLU A 46 5.65 7.41 11.74
C GLU A 46 5.47 6.64 10.42
N ALA A 47 6.54 6.33 9.69
CA ALA A 47 6.48 5.46 8.52
C ALA A 47 5.94 4.06 8.89
N LYS A 48 6.50 3.44 9.95
CA LYS A 48 6.01 2.14 10.47
C LYS A 48 4.53 2.19 10.86
N LYS A 49 4.09 3.24 11.58
CA LYS A 49 2.68 3.41 11.96
C LYS A 49 1.78 3.58 10.73
N THR A 50 2.22 4.33 9.73
CA THR A 50 1.47 4.55 8.49
C THR A 50 1.28 3.23 7.74
N ILE A 51 2.35 2.47 7.54
CA ILE A 51 2.29 1.15 6.90
C ILE A 51 1.34 0.22 7.65
N ARG A 52 1.42 0.20 9.00
CA ARG A 52 0.54 -0.62 9.84
C ARG A 52 -0.93 -0.23 9.67
N ARG A 53 -1.26 1.07 9.78
CA ARG A 53 -2.64 1.58 9.61
C ARG A 53 -3.19 1.27 8.23
N THR A 54 -2.37 1.42 7.19
CA THR A 54 -2.74 1.09 5.81
C THR A 54 -3.10 -0.38 5.66
N ARG A 55 -2.26 -1.28 6.19
CA ARG A 55 -2.55 -2.72 6.20
C ARG A 55 -3.84 -3.04 6.95
N GLU A 56 -3.99 -2.50 8.15
CA GLU A 56 -5.20 -2.69 8.97
C GLU A 56 -6.47 -2.24 8.24
N TRP A 57 -6.43 -1.11 7.53
CA TRP A 57 -7.57 -0.62 6.76
C TRP A 57 -7.92 -1.56 5.60
N ILE A 58 -6.91 -2.03 4.85
CA ILE A 58 -7.11 -2.99 3.76
C ILE A 58 -7.75 -4.28 4.31
N ASP A 59 -7.20 -4.84 5.39
CA ASP A 59 -7.69 -6.08 6.00
C ASP A 59 -9.14 -5.95 6.50
N GLN A 60 -9.50 -4.80 7.08
CA GLN A 60 -10.84 -4.53 7.59
C GLN A 60 -11.86 -4.18 6.50
N SER A 61 -11.40 -3.84 5.29
CA SER A 61 -12.27 -3.37 4.20
C SER A 61 -13.12 -4.46 3.53
N ASN A 62 -12.87 -5.74 3.83
CA ASN A 62 -13.54 -6.87 3.17
C ASN A 62 -13.49 -6.79 1.62
N GLY A 63 -12.31 -6.42 1.11
CA GLY A 63 -12.01 -6.32 -0.33
C GLY A 63 -12.56 -5.08 -1.01
N THR A 64 -12.98 -4.05 -0.26
CA THR A 64 -13.42 -2.76 -0.82
C THR A 64 -12.29 -1.75 -0.95
N VAL A 65 -11.15 -1.98 -0.28
CA VAL A 65 -9.95 -1.14 -0.38
C VAL A 65 -8.80 -1.95 -0.98
N GLY A 66 -8.21 -1.43 -2.05
CA GLY A 66 -6.98 -1.95 -2.66
C GLY A 66 -5.83 -0.95 -2.51
N ILE A 67 -4.62 -1.37 -2.85
CA ILE A 67 -3.43 -0.51 -2.83
C ILE A 67 -2.58 -0.76 -4.07
N ILE A 68 -2.01 0.32 -4.62
CA ILE A 68 -1.01 0.28 -5.68
C ILE A 68 0.25 0.98 -5.16
N LEU A 69 1.39 0.29 -5.22
CA LEU A 69 2.69 0.81 -4.78
C LEU A 69 3.53 1.26 -5.99
N ALA A 70 4.41 2.25 -5.79
CA ALA A 70 5.15 2.89 -6.88
C ALA A 70 6.06 1.94 -7.66
N HIS A 71 6.56 0.87 -7.02
CA HIS A 71 7.51 -0.08 -7.60
C HIS A 71 7.03 -1.53 -7.52
N ASP A 72 5.72 -1.76 -7.42
CA ASP A 72 5.13 -3.10 -7.45
C ASP A 72 4.67 -3.46 -8.86
N GLY A 73 5.49 -4.23 -9.60
CA GLY A 73 5.15 -4.68 -10.95
C GLY A 73 3.99 -5.68 -11.02
N GLU A 74 3.64 -6.29 -9.89
CA GLU A 74 2.58 -7.30 -9.74
C GLU A 74 1.32 -6.71 -9.07
N TRP A 75 1.16 -5.39 -9.13
CA TRP A 75 0.06 -4.71 -8.44
C TRP A 75 -1.31 -5.14 -8.94
N LYS A 76 -1.43 -5.50 -10.23
CA LYS A 76 -2.72 -5.89 -10.84
C LYS A 76 -3.24 -7.19 -10.23
N GLU A 77 -2.35 -8.16 -10.07
CA GLU A 77 -2.62 -9.47 -9.48
C GLU A 77 -2.89 -9.37 -7.97
N ALA A 78 -2.43 -8.29 -7.33
CA ALA A 78 -2.60 -8.03 -5.91
C ALA A 78 -3.95 -7.39 -5.54
N LEU A 79 -4.69 -6.86 -6.51
CA LEU A 79 -5.93 -6.13 -6.24
C LEU A 79 -7.07 -7.06 -5.80
N PRO A 80 -7.94 -6.62 -4.87
CA PRO A 80 -9.19 -7.30 -4.59
C PRO A 80 -10.01 -7.49 -5.87
N SER A 81 -10.66 -8.65 -6.03
CA SER A 81 -11.41 -8.99 -7.25
C SER A 81 -12.44 -7.92 -7.63
N LYS A 82 -13.19 -7.41 -6.64
CA LYS A 82 -14.17 -6.33 -6.82
C LYS A 82 -13.59 -5.06 -7.45
N ILE A 83 -12.32 -4.77 -7.17
CA ILE A 83 -11.60 -3.61 -7.71
C ILE A 83 -10.99 -3.97 -9.07
N ALA A 84 -10.36 -5.15 -9.18
CA ALA A 84 -9.73 -5.61 -10.41
C ALA A 84 -10.72 -5.66 -11.59
N GLU A 85 -11.95 -6.13 -11.35
CA GLU A 85 -13.03 -6.17 -12.34
C GLU A 85 -13.39 -4.78 -12.91
N LEU A 86 -13.26 -3.71 -12.12
CA LEU A 86 -13.53 -2.34 -12.57
C LEU A 86 -12.40 -1.75 -13.40
N ILE A 87 -11.15 -2.09 -13.09
CA ILE A 87 -9.97 -1.50 -13.76
C ILE A 87 -9.66 -2.23 -15.08
N GLN A 88 -10.09 -3.47 -15.26
CA GLN A 88 -9.87 -4.24 -16.51
C GLN A 88 -10.65 -3.70 -17.73
N VAL A 89 -11.54 -2.73 -17.55
CA VAL A 89 -12.36 -2.13 -18.63
C VAL A 89 -11.73 -0.85 -19.21
N ALA A 90 -10.51 -0.47 -18.80
CA ALA A 90 -9.82 0.73 -19.26
C ALA A 90 -8.62 0.43 -20.18
#